data_AF-A0A8E0S818-F1
#
_entry.id   AF-A0A8E0S818-F1
#
_cell.length_a   1.000
_cell.length_b   1.000
_cell.length_c   1.000
_cell.angle_alpha   90.00
_cell.angle_beta   90.00
_cell.angle_gamma   90.00
#
_symmetry.space_group_name_H-M   'P 1'
#
loop_
_entity.id
_entity.type
_entity.pdbx_description
1 polymer ?
#
loop_
_entity_poly.entity_id
_entity_poly.type
_entity_poly.pdbx_seq_one_letter_code
_entity_poly.pdbx_strand_id
1 'polypeptide(L)'
;SDGSNNQLSILSENLNASLASQLRERIRALEVFLAPENTFVSRSGFREQFSLVQLREKLVVGYLKFLLTFFDDMTKTATGRVPGPILLLLGKLCLTWTNTGIIDQFLAICEELLSSGSKPWSLGNTGLSPRPSTHTGLTVTLAQMATFNCFITPTTPKELTDKFRDVSGRLLISFARLEGTNVAQLLRKSVEARDWLKCLEPRSVRSVIKRVIEDLNALDQQISQLLPLSARNKDRGSESRSARSGFSSLRPSGSAHFLEARSRTHSSGASTAELDPALATQLRRLFTQRVDIFTTVEPNCESLLLGIIKIGLKTLVECVRLQTFGKFGLQQIQVDCRYLQIHLWHFVNDEKLIGMLLDDVVYSVVQRCVEPQLMEDSVSITFI
;
A
#
# COMPACT_ATOMS: atom_id res chain seq x y z
N SER A 1 -4.13 -28.24 -9.47
CA SER A 1 -2.88 -27.68 -8.90
C SER A 1 -3.19 -26.55 -7.92
N ASP A 2 -4.21 -26.71 -7.06
CA ASP A 2 -4.72 -25.63 -6.20
C ASP A 2 -3.98 -25.47 -4.87
N GLY A 3 -3.11 -26.43 -4.51
CA GLY A 3 -2.40 -26.41 -3.22
C GLY A 3 -1.35 -25.29 -3.09
N SER A 4 -0.84 -24.74 -4.21
CA SER A 4 0.11 -23.63 -4.20
C SER A 4 -0.55 -22.26 -4.05
N ASN A 5 -1.85 -22.13 -4.40
CA ASN A 5 -2.52 -20.83 -4.47
C ASN A 5 -2.93 -20.24 -3.11
N ASN A 6 -2.88 -20.99 -2.02
CA ASN A 6 -3.31 -20.53 -0.69
C ASN A 6 -2.21 -20.58 0.38
N GLN A 7 -0.96 -20.86 0.01
CA GLN A 7 0.12 -21.05 0.99
C GLN A 7 0.33 -19.81 1.88
N LEU A 8 0.22 -18.61 1.32
CA LEU A 8 0.45 -17.38 2.06
C LEU A 8 -0.71 -17.07 3.03
N SER A 9 -1.96 -17.36 2.63
CA SER A 9 -3.13 -17.25 3.50
C SER A 9 -3.02 -18.19 4.70
N ILE A 10 -2.67 -19.45 4.45
CA ILE A 10 -2.48 -20.45 5.53
C ILE A 10 -1.39 -20.00 6.49
N LEU A 11 -0.27 -19.49 5.97
CA LEU A 11 0.82 -18.98 6.80
C LEU A 11 0.37 -17.77 7.63
N SER A 12 -0.42 -16.86 7.06
CA SER A 12 -1.00 -15.72 7.77
C SER A 12 -1.93 -16.15 8.91
N GLU A 13 -2.80 -17.13 8.66
CA GLU A 13 -3.71 -17.68 9.67
C GLU A 13 -2.95 -18.38 10.79
N ASN A 14 -1.96 -19.20 10.46
CA ASN A 14 -1.12 -19.89 11.43
C ASN A 14 -0.31 -18.92 12.29
N LEU A 15 0.27 -17.88 11.68
CA LEU A 15 1.01 -16.82 12.39
C LEU A 15 0.08 -16.10 13.37
N ASN A 16 -1.11 -15.70 12.90
CA ASN A 16 -2.12 -15.03 13.72
C ASN A 16 -2.55 -15.91 14.91
N ALA A 17 -2.94 -17.16 14.64
CA ALA A 17 -3.38 -18.11 15.65
C ALA A 17 -2.26 -18.41 16.66
N SER A 18 -1.03 -18.59 16.20
CA SER A 18 0.12 -18.90 17.07
C SER A 18 0.43 -17.74 18.01
N LEU A 19 0.60 -16.51 17.50
CA LEU A 19 0.89 -15.35 18.34
C LEU A 19 -0.24 -15.07 19.33
N ALA A 20 -1.49 -15.22 18.88
CA ALA A 20 -2.63 -14.97 19.73
C ALA A 20 -2.81 -16.07 20.80
N SER A 21 -2.59 -17.34 20.46
CA SER A 21 -2.67 -18.45 21.44
C SER A 21 -1.58 -18.34 22.48
N GLN A 22 -0.33 -18.06 22.06
CA GLN A 22 0.80 -17.92 22.97
C GLN A 22 0.54 -16.86 24.04
N LEU A 23 0.00 -15.69 23.67
CA LEU A 23 -0.31 -14.66 24.66
C LEU A 23 -1.43 -15.10 25.61
N ARG A 24 -2.50 -15.74 25.11
CA ARG A 24 -3.59 -16.27 25.96
C ARG A 24 -3.11 -17.33 26.93
N GLU A 25 -2.28 -18.26 26.47
CA GLU A 25 -1.69 -19.31 27.30
C GLU A 25 -0.81 -18.73 28.40
N ARG A 26 -0.03 -17.68 28.10
CA ARG A 26 0.79 -16.99 29.11
C ARG A 26 -0.04 -16.25 30.14
N ILE A 27 -1.15 -15.61 29.74
CA ILE A 27 -2.10 -15.01 30.68
C ILE A 27 -2.68 -16.10 31.58
N ARG A 28 -3.20 -17.19 31.00
CA ARG A 28 -3.80 -18.32 31.74
C ARG A 28 -2.84 -18.98 32.72
N ALA A 29 -1.57 -19.16 32.33
CA ALA A 29 -0.56 -19.71 33.21
C ALA A 29 -0.33 -18.86 34.48
N LEU A 30 -0.58 -17.55 34.39
CA LEU A 30 -0.43 -16.62 35.51
C LEU A 30 -1.73 -16.40 36.30
N GLU A 31 -2.88 -16.82 35.78
CA GLU A 31 -4.17 -16.78 36.49
C GLU A 31 -4.13 -17.60 37.78
N VAL A 32 -3.30 -18.64 37.85
CA VAL A 32 -3.09 -19.46 39.05
C VAL A 32 -2.74 -18.61 40.27
N PHE A 33 -2.04 -17.48 40.11
CA PHE A 33 -1.68 -16.59 41.23
C PHE A 33 -2.89 -15.83 41.81
N LEU A 34 -4.00 -15.77 41.06
CA LEU A 34 -5.26 -15.15 41.48
C LEU A 34 -6.24 -16.14 42.13
N ALA A 35 -5.86 -17.42 42.25
CA ALA A 35 -6.69 -18.42 42.93
C ALA A 35 -6.96 -18.03 44.40
N PRO A 36 -8.20 -18.22 44.91
CA PRO A 36 -8.58 -17.81 46.26
C PRO A 36 -7.79 -18.52 47.35
N GLU A 37 -7.26 -19.71 47.06
CA GLU A 37 -6.42 -20.51 47.95
C GLU A 37 -5.03 -19.90 48.19
N ASN A 38 -4.60 -18.92 47.38
CA ASN A 38 -3.28 -18.32 47.52
C ASN A 38 -3.24 -17.26 48.62
N THR A 39 -2.19 -17.35 49.45
CA THR A 39 -1.86 -16.35 50.48
C THR A 39 -1.56 -14.96 49.93
N PHE A 40 -1.31 -14.81 48.63
CA PHE A 40 -1.13 -13.50 48.00
C PHE A 40 -2.45 -12.72 47.90
N VAL A 41 -3.56 -13.41 47.62
CA VAL A 41 -4.87 -12.77 47.38
C VAL A 41 -5.47 -12.19 48.66
N SER A 42 -5.05 -12.69 49.83
CA SER A 42 -5.46 -12.13 51.11
C SER A 42 -4.82 -10.76 51.41
N ARG A 43 -3.79 -10.35 50.66
CA ARG A 43 -3.23 -8.99 50.76
C ARG A 43 -4.15 -7.99 50.06
N SER A 44 -4.56 -6.95 50.79
CA SER A 44 -5.39 -5.87 50.26
C SER A 44 -4.76 -5.25 49.01
N GLY A 45 -5.49 -5.20 47.90
CA GLY A 45 -5.03 -4.58 46.66
C GLY A 45 -4.11 -5.42 45.78
N PHE A 46 -3.71 -6.63 46.21
CA PHE A 46 -2.81 -7.47 45.42
C PHE A 46 -3.43 -7.85 44.07
N ARG A 47 -4.72 -8.20 44.06
CA ARG A 47 -5.45 -8.63 42.87
C ARG A 47 -5.51 -7.50 41.83
N GLU A 48 -5.83 -6.29 42.28
CA GLU A 48 -5.88 -5.09 41.46
C GLU A 48 -4.50 -4.75 40.90
N GLN A 49 -3.47 -4.75 41.75
CA GLN A 49 -2.10 -4.45 41.34
C GLN A 49 -1.56 -5.51 40.38
N PHE A 50 -1.77 -6.80 40.66
CA PHE A 50 -1.30 -7.89 39.81
C PHE A 50 -2.00 -7.88 38.45
N SER A 51 -3.33 -7.78 38.41
CA SER A 51 -4.08 -7.82 37.16
C SER A 51 -3.88 -6.57 36.31
N LEU A 52 -3.92 -5.36 36.89
CA LEU A 52 -3.74 -4.13 36.11
C LEU A 52 -2.27 -3.86 35.76
N VAL A 53 -1.36 -3.97 36.73
CA VAL A 53 0.05 -3.60 36.48
C VAL A 53 0.79 -4.73 35.80
N GLN A 54 0.77 -5.93 36.39
CA GLN A 54 1.64 -7.02 35.93
C GLN A 54 1.07 -7.71 34.69
N LEU A 55 -0.22 -8.10 34.71
CA LEU A 55 -0.84 -8.79 33.58
C LEU A 55 -1.18 -7.82 32.43
N ARG A 56 -2.02 -6.81 32.69
CA ARG A 56 -2.50 -5.92 31.63
C ARG A 56 -1.38 -5.04 31.07
N GLU A 57 -0.73 -4.21 31.90
CA GLU A 57 0.25 -3.23 31.39
C GLU A 57 1.64 -3.81 31.08
N LYS A 58 2.20 -4.66 31.96
CA LYS A 58 3.58 -5.15 31.77
C LYS A 58 3.65 -6.35 30.83
N LEU A 59 2.73 -7.31 30.94
CA LEU A 59 2.74 -8.49 30.08
C LEU A 59 2.02 -8.22 28.74
N VAL A 60 0.72 -7.93 28.75
CA VAL A 60 -0.07 -7.82 27.52
C VAL A 60 0.34 -6.58 26.72
N VAL A 61 0.18 -5.38 27.29
CA VAL A 61 0.55 -4.13 26.61
C VAL A 61 2.05 -4.09 26.30
N GLY A 62 2.89 -4.57 27.22
CA GLY A 62 4.34 -4.66 27.01
C GLY A 62 4.70 -5.53 25.79
N TYR A 63 4.08 -6.71 25.67
CA TYR A 63 4.26 -7.60 24.51
C TYR A 63 3.75 -6.97 23.21
N LEU A 64 2.58 -6.33 23.24
CA LEU A 64 2.03 -5.63 22.08
C LEU A 64 2.93 -4.47 21.61
N LYS A 65 3.49 -3.69 22.55
CA LYS A 65 4.47 -2.63 22.26
C LYS A 65 5.80 -3.20 21.74
N PHE A 66 6.23 -4.36 22.24
CA PHE A 66 7.38 -5.07 21.69
C PHE A 66 7.13 -5.48 20.23
N LEU A 67 5.98 -6.09 19.92
CA LEU A 67 5.63 -6.45 18.54
C LEU A 67 5.60 -5.23 17.62
N LEU A 68 4.98 -4.14 18.04
CA LEU A 68 4.97 -2.88 17.29
C LEU A 68 6.39 -2.39 16.97
N THR A 69 7.29 -2.42 17.95
CA THR A 69 8.68 -1.98 17.77
C THR A 69 9.43 -2.93 16.83
N PHE A 70 9.29 -4.23 17.03
CA PHE A 70 9.91 -5.25 16.19
C PHE A 70 9.45 -5.13 14.73
N PHE A 71 8.15 -5.00 14.49
CA PHE A 71 7.60 -4.82 13.14
C PHE A 71 8.05 -3.51 12.50
N ASP A 72 8.10 -2.42 13.27
CA ASP A 72 8.61 -1.14 12.79
C ASP A 72 10.09 -1.22 12.38
N ASP A 73 10.93 -1.94 13.13
CA ASP A 73 12.34 -2.13 12.78
C ASP A 73 12.52 -2.99 11.52
N MET A 74 11.61 -3.95 11.27
CA MET A 74 11.56 -4.68 10.00
C MET A 74 11.26 -3.74 8.81
N THR A 75 10.48 -2.68 8.99
CA THR A 75 10.26 -1.67 7.91
C THR A 75 11.53 -0.89 7.59
N LYS A 76 12.34 -0.55 8.60
CA LYS A 76 13.57 0.22 8.44
C LYS A 76 14.69 -0.60 7.80
N THR A 77 14.69 -1.91 8.01
CA THR A 77 15.68 -2.85 7.48
C THR A 77 15.25 -3.52 6.17
N ALA A 78 14.07 -3.17 5.65
CA ALA A 78 13.46 -3.77 4.46
C ALA A 78 14.29 -3.64 3.17
N THR A 79 15.25 -2.72 3.09
CA THR A 79 16.12 -2.52 1.93
C THR A 79 17.11 -3.69 1.75
N GLY A 80 16.61 -4.82 1.24
CA GLY A 80 17.40 -5.96 0.77
C GLY A 80 17.68 -7.07 1.79
N ARG A 81 17.23 -6.94 3.05
CA ARG A 81 17.43 -7.98 4.09
C ARG A 81 16.17 -8.77 4.42
N VAL A 82 14.99 -8.19 4.18
CA VAL A 82 13.72 -8.80 4.52
C VAL A 82 12.98 -9.18 3.22
N PRO A 83 12.64 -10.45 3.01
CA PRO A 83 11.79 -10.88 1.89
C PRO A 83 10.44 -10.17 1.86
N GLY A 84 9.99 -9.75 0.67
CA GLY A 84 8.70 -9.08 0.45
C GLY A 84 7.49 -9.80 1.08
N PRO A 85 7.33 -11.13 0.92
CA PRO A 85 6.22 -11.86 1.52
C PRO A 85 6.13 -11.73 3.05
N ILE A 86 7.25 -11.57 3.74
CA ILE A 86 7.27 -11.37 5.20
C ILE A 86 6.69 -10.00 5.56
N LEU A 87 7.09 -8.93 4.86
CA LEU A 87 6.55 -7.59 5.09
C LEU A 87 5.03 -7.57 4.86
N LEU A 88 4.57 -8.24 3.80
CA LEU A 88 3.16 -8.34 3.46
C LEU A 88 2.36 -9.13 4.52
N LEU A 89 2.87 -10.27 4.98
CA LEU A 89 2.27 -11.05 6.07
C LEU A 89 2.15 -10.27 7.38
N LEU A 90 3.22 -9.56 7.77
CA LEU A 90 3.22 -8.75 8.98
C LEU A 90 2.22 -7.58 8.86
N GLY A 91 2.16 -6.93 7.70
CA GLY A 91 1.16 -5.89 7.44
C GLY A 91 -0.26 -6.44 7.58
N LYS A 92 -0.54 -7.62 6.98
CA LYS A 92 -1.82 -8.31 7.10
C LYS A 92 -2.15 -8.71 8.54
N LEU A 93 -1.18 -9.20 9.31
CA LEU A 93 -1.37 -9.53 10.72
C LEU A 93 -1.83 -8.30 11.50
N CYS A 94 -1.11 -7.17 11.36
CA CYS A 94 -1.47 -5.92 12.02
C CYS A 94 -2.90 -5.47 11.66
N LEU A 95 -3.27 -5.49 10.37
CA LEU A 95 -4.64 -5.18 9.95
C LEU A 95 -5.67 -6.10 10.59
N THR A 96 -5.39 -7.40 10.61
CA THR A 96 -6.29 -8.40 11.18
C THR A 96 -6.53 -8.11 12.66
N TRP A 97 -5.48 -7.82 13.43
CA TRP A 97 -5.60 -7.48 14.85
C TRP A 97 -6.37 -6.18 15.08
N THR A 98 -6.21 -5.18 14.20
CA THR A 98 -6.96 -3.91 14.29
C THR A 98 -8.45 -4.04 13.90
N ASN A 99 -8.79 -4.96 13.00
CA ASN A 99 -10.15 -5.09 12.47
C ASN A 99 -11.00 -6.11 13.24
N THR A 100 -10.39 -7.10 13.87
CA THR A 100 -11.08 -8.18 14.60
C THR A 100 -11.30 -7.87 16.09
N GLY A 101 -10.73 -6.77 16.60
CA GLY A 101 -10.82 -6.42 18.03
C GLY A 101 -10.02 -7.37 18.94
N ILE A 102 -9.05 -8.12 18.39
CA ILE A 102 -8.20 -9.04 19.18
C ILE A 102 -7.46 -8.28 20.30
N ILE A 103 -7.04 -7.04 20.04
CA ILE A 103 -6.36 -6.19 21.02
C ILE A 103 -7.30 -5.91 22.20
N ASP A 104 -8.54 -5.51 21.93
CA ASP A 104 -9.57 -5.28 22.94
C ASP A 104 -9.86 -6.55 23.74
N GLN A 105 -9.95 -7.71 23.07
CA GLN A 105 -10.15 -9.00 23.74
C GLN A 105 -9.01 -9.34 24.72
N PHE A 106 -7.74 -9.11 24.35
CA PHE A 106 -6.62 -9.37 25.26
C PHE A 106 -6.68 -8.49 26.51
N LEU A 107 -7.03 -7.23 26.35
CA LEU A 107 -7.17 -6.30 27.47
C LEU A 107 -8.38 -6.65 28.34
N ALA A 108 -9.50 -7.03 27.71
CA ALA A 108 -10.73 -7.45 28.39
C ALA A 108 -10.51 -8.71 29.26
N ILE A 109 -9.71 -9.69 28.81
CA ILE A 109 -9.38 -10.87 29.64
C ILE A 109 -8.77 -10.43 30.98
N CYS A 110 -7.83 -9.47 30.97
CA CYS A 110 -7.24 -8.96 32.21
C CYS A 110 -8.24 -8.16 33.07
N GLU A 111 -9.24 -7.53 32.45
CA GLU A 111 -10.28 -6.76 33.14
C GLU A 111 -11.38 -7.66 33.75
N GLU A 112 -11.72 -8.78 33.12
CA GLU A 112 -12.57 -9.82 33.71
C GLU A 112 -11.91 -10.49 34.91
N LEU A 113 -10.59 -10.71 34.84
CA LEU A 113 -9.79 -11.19 35.96
C LEU A 113 -9.78 -10.21 37.14
N LEU A 114 -10.10 -8.93 36.96
CA LEU A 114 -10.35 -8.00 38.08
C LEU A 114 -11.75 -8.19 38.66
N SER A 115 -12.75 -8.38 37.79
CA SER A 115 -14.18 -8.41 38.15
C SER A 115 -14.58 -9.68 38.90
N SER A 116 -13.93 -10.82 38.63
CA SER A 116 -14.23 -12.13 39.26
C SER A 116 -13.98 -12.23 40.77
N GLY A 117 -13.52 -11.16 41.43
CA GLY A 117 -13.19 -11.11 42.86
C GLY A 117 -13.95 -10.04 43.63
N SER A 118 -14.86 -9.31 42.99
CA SER A 118 -15.75 -8.35 43.64
C SER A 118 -17.17 -8.55 43.16
N LYS A 119 -18.14 -8.42 44.09
CA LYS A 119 -19.54 -8.16 43.70
C LYS A 119 -19.56 -7.03 42.65
N PRO A 120 -20.53 -7.04 41.69
CA PRO A 120 -20.64 -5.96 40.72
C PRO A 120 -20.62 -4.65 41.49
N TRP A 121 -19.72 -3.75 41.14
CA TRP A 121 -19.52 -2.48 41.82
C TRP A 121 -20.87 -1.77 42.00
N SER A 122 -21.47 -1.87 43.19
CA SER A 122 -22.64 -1.09 43.52
C SER A 122 -22.13 0.32 43.77
N LEU A 123 -22.39 1.21 42.81
CA LEU A 123 -22.35 2.64 43.03
C LEU A 123 -23.16 2.90 44.30
N GLY A 124 -22.50 3.34 45.37
CA GLY A 124 -23.19 3.81 46.56
C GLY A 124 -24.18 4.88 46.13
N ASN A 125 -25.47 4.59 46.31
CA ASN A 125 -26.56 5.52 46.08
C ASN A 125 -26.49 6.63 47.14
N THR A 126 -25.60 7.60 46.95
CA THR A 126 -25.80 8.96 47.48
C THR A 126 -26.30 9.77 46.30
N GLY A 127 -27.62 9.99 46.29
CA GLY A 127 -28.30 10.72 45.24
C GLY A 127 -27.65 12.08 45.01
N LEU A 128 -27.33 12.33 43.74
CA LEU A 128 -27.54 13.57 42.99
C LEU A 128 -26.93 13.34 41.60
N SER A 129 -27.79 13.48 40.59
CA SER A 129 -27.46 13.27 39.17
C SER A 129 -26.24 14.07 38.71
N PRO A 130 -25.45 13.52 37.77
CA PRO A 130 -25.12 14.36 36.61
C PRO A 130 -25.28 13.64 35.25
N ARG A 131 -25.67 14.48 34.29
CA ARG A 131 -25.69 14.35 32.81
C ARG A 131 -24.71 13.34 32.17
N PRO A 132 -25.10 12.76 31.02
CA PRO A 132 -24.26 11.81 30.30
C PRO A 132 -23.13 12.55 29.59
N SER A 133 -21.88 12.17 29.89
CA SER A 133 -20.74 12.46 29.02
C SER A 133 -20.08 11.14 28.64
N THR A 134 -19.98 10.93 27.34
CA THR A 134 -19.32 9.83 26.65
C THR A 134 -17.84 9.76 27.05
N HIS A 135 -17.50 8.88 27.99
CA HIS A 135 -16.15 8.34 28.10
C HIS A 135 -16.21 6.88 28.59
N THR A 136 -15.52 6.04 27.82
CA THR A 136 -15.10 4.66 28.05
C THR A 136 -14.94 4.26 29.52
N GLY A 137 -15.46 3.09 29.88
CA GLY A 137 -15.55 2.54 31.24
C GLY A 137 -14.24 2.20 31.94
N LEU A 138 -13.38 3.19 32.17
CA LEU A 138 -12.23 3.10 33.07
C LEU A 138 -12.17 4.38 33.93
N THR A 139 -13.07 4.51 34.90
CA THR A 139 -12.99 5.55 35.93
C THR A 139 -12.41 4.97 37.22
N VAL A 140 -11.12 4.60 37.19
CA VAL A 140 -10.35 4.47 38.44
C VAL A 140 -9.96 5.88 38.85
N THR A 141 -10.53 6.39 39.94
CA THR A 141 -10.23 7.73 40.44
C THR A 141 -8.78 7.81 40.97
N LEU A 142 -8.17 8.99 40.89
CA LEU A 142 -6.85 9.28 41.50
C LEU A 142 -6.78 8.87 42.99
N ALA A 143 -7.92 8.95 43.70
CA ALA A 143 -8.05 8.50 45.08
C ALA A 143 -7.93 6.97 45.23
N GLN A 144 -8.43 6.18 44.27
CA GLN A 144 -8.33 4.71 44.26
C GLN A 144 -6.93 4.22 43.86
N MET A 145 -6.22 4.94 42.99
CA MET A 145 -4.82 4.65 42.66
C MET A 145 -3.88 4.88 43.85
N ALA A 146 -4.18 5.90 44.67
CA ALA A 146 -3.44 6.23 45.88
C ALA A 146 -3.59 5.17 46.99
N THR A 147 -4.73 4.46 47.07
CA THR A 147 -4.96 3.40 48.07
C THR A 147 -4.11 2.14 47.83
N PHE A 148 -3.65 1.91 46.59
CA PHE A 148 -2.96 0.68 46.17
C PHE A 148 -1.54 0.92 45.62
N ASN A 149 -1.01 2.15 45.75
CA ASN A 149 0.30 2.52 45.23
C ASN A 149 0.44 2.26 43.71
N CYS A 150 -0.66 2.41 42.96
CA CYS A 150 -0.75 2.08 41.53
C CYS A 150 -0.90 3.35 40.69
N PHE A 151 0.19 4.09 40.50
CA PHE A 151 0.23 5.35 39.75
C PHE A 151 0.40 5.14 38.23
N ILE A 152 -0.47 4.35 37.60
CA ILE A 152 -0.34 4.06 36.17
C ILE A 152 -1.62 4.41 35.43
N THR A 153 -1.53 5.32 34.45
CA THR A 153 -2.59 5.54 33.48
C THR A 153 -2.67 4.34 32.54
N PRO A 154 -3.78 3.58 32.52
CA PRO A 154 -3.87 2.37 31.70
C PRO A 154 -3.79 2.72 30.21
N THR A 155 -3.05 1.92 29.45
CA THR A 155 -2.97 2.07 28.00
C THR A 155 -4.35 1.75 27.41
N THR A 156 -4.87 2.62 26.54
CA THR A 156 -6.20 2.41 25.94
C THR A 156 -6.13 1.42 24.77
N PRO A 157 -7.16 0.59 24.54
CA PRO A 157 -7.21 -0.29 23.36
C PRO A 157 -7.07 0.50 22.07
N LYS A 158 -7.72 1.67 21.99
CA LYS A 158 -7.65 2.58 20.84
C LYS A 158 -6.21 3.01 20.52
N GLU A 159 -5.43 3.39 21.53
CA GLU A 159 -4.03 3.79 21.32
C GLU A 159 -3.20 2.68 20.67
N LEU A 160 -3.39 1.42 21.11
CA LEU A 160 -2.70 0.28 20.52
C LEU A 160 -3.21 -0.01 19.11
N THR A 161 -4.53 -0.01 18.91
CA THR A 161 -5.15 -0.21 17.59
C THR A 161 -4.66 0.80 16.56
N ASP A 162 -4.58 2.09 16.94
CA ASP A 162 -4.05 3.14 16.07
C ASP A 162 -2.57 2.90 15.73
N LYS A 163 -1.74 2.53 16.72
CA LYS A 163 -0.32 2.18 16.49
C LYS A 163 -0.14 0.97 15.58
N PHE A 164 -0.95 -0.08 15.75
CA PHE A 164 -0.91 -1.26 14.86
C PHE A 164 -1.33 -0.91 13.44
N ARG A 165 -2.32 -0.02 13.28
CA ARG A 165 -2.74 0.49 11.96
C ARG A 165 -1.63 1.27 11.27
N ASP A 166 -0.92 2.13 12.01
CA ASP A 166 0.20 2.90 11.48
C ASP A 166 1.38 2.01 11.06
N VAL A 167 1.77 1.06 11.92
CA VAL A 167 2.83 0.10 11.60
C VAL A 167 2.46 -0.76 10.40
N SER A 168 1.21 -1.19 10.29
CA SER A 168 0.71 -1.89 9.10
C SER A 168 0.91 -1.06 7.84
N GLY A 169 0.52 0.22 7.85
CA GLY A 169 0.70 1.11 6.70
C GLY A 169 2.16 1.20 6.29
N ARG A 170 3.07 1.35 7.26
CA ARG A 170 4.53 1.39 7.00
C ARG A 170 5.08 0.08 6.45
N LEU A 171 4.62 -1.07 6.92
CA LEU A 171 4.98 -2.39 6.39
C LEU A 171 4.55 -2.55 4.92
N LEU A 172 3.31 -2.19 4.61
CA LEU A 172 2.76 -2.26 3.25
C LEU A 172 3.48 -1.29 2.29
N ILE A 173 3.78 -0.07 2.75
CA ILE A 173 4.59 0.88 1.98
C ILE A 173 6.00 0.34 1.74
N SER A 174 6.61 -0.29 2.75
CA SER A 174 7.96 -0.86 2.63
C SER A 174 7.98 -2.04 1.65
N PHE A 175 6.96 -2.89 1.67
CA PHE A 175 6.75 -3.94 0.68
C PHE A 175 6.64 -3.36 -0.74
N ALA A 176 5.75 -2.39 -0.95
CA ALA A 176 5.58 -1.76 -2.27
C ALA A 176 6.87 -1.08 -2.77
N ARG A 177 7.65 -0.49 -1.87
CA ARG A 177 8.97 0.09 -2.19
C ARG A 177 9.98 -0.97 -2.60
N LEU A 178 10.05 -2.08 -1.89
CA LEU A 178 10.96 -3.18 -2.20
C LEU A 178 10.65 -3.76 -3.59
N GLU A 179 9.40 -4.14 -3.83
CA GLU A 179 8.99 -4.75 -5.11
C GLU A 179 9.00 -3.75 -6.26
N GLY A 180 8.59 -2.49 -6.00
CA GLY A 180 8.72 -1.40 -6.95
C GLY A 180 10.18 -1.14 -7.34
N THR A 181 11.12 -1.30 -6.40
CA THR A 181 12.56 -1.19 -6.69
C THR A 181 13.03 -2.36 -7.56
N ASN A 182 12.56 -3.58 -7.33
CA ASN A 182 12.89 -4.74 -8.18
C ASN A 182 12.47 -4.50 -9.64
N VAL A 183 11.23 -4.07 -9.86
CA VAL A 183 10.72 -3.68 -11.18
C VAL A 183 11.51 -2.53 -11.79
N ALA A 184 11.80 -1.49 -10.99
CA ALA A 184 12.58 -0.34 -11.42
C ALA A 184 14.00 -0.74 -11.86
N GLN A 185 14.66 -1.68 -11.18
CA GLN A 185 15.97 -2.18 -11.55
C GLN A 185 15.95 -2.96 -12.87
N LEU A 186 14.93 -3.78 -13.10
CA LEU A 186 14.76 -4.47 -14.39
C LEU A 186 14.62 -3.46 -15.54
N LEU A 187 13.75 -2.46 -15.37
CA LEU A 187 13.54 -1.41 -16.35
C LEU A 187 14.81 -0.59 -16.60
N ARG A 188 15.49 -0.14 -15.54
CA ARG A 188 16.74 0.64 -15.63
C ARG A 188 17.82 -0.12 -16.41
N LYS A 189 18.13 -1.35 -15.99
CA LYS A 189 19.16 -2.17 -16.65
C LYS A 189 18.83 -2.41 -18.12
N SER A 190 17.55 -2.59 -18.45
CA SER A 190 17.11 -2.78 -19.84
C SER A 190 17.33 -1.55 -20.72
N VAL A 191 17.32 -0.35 -20.13
CA VAL A 191 17.54 0.91 -20.83
C VAL A 191 19.04 1.17 -20.96
N GLU A 192 19.80 0.98 -19.90
CA GLU A 192 21.24 1.24 -19.87
C GLU A 192 22.05 0.27 -20.76
N ALA A 193 21.59 -0.97 -20.93
CA ALA A 193 22.32 -1.99 -21.69
C ALA A 193 22.21 -1.84 -23.22
N ARG A 194 21.39 -0.91 -23.74
CA ARG A 194 21.07 -0.83 -25.18
C ARG A 194 21.63 0.44 -25.82
N ASP A 195 22.21 0.30 -27.01
CA ASP A 195 22.51 1.45 -27.88
C ASP A 195 21.22 1.90 -28.60
N TRP A 196 20.62 2.97 -28.10
CA TRP A 196 19.35 3.53 -28.59
C TRP A 196 19.47 4.30 -29.91
N LEU A 197 20.68 4.67 -30.33
CA LEU A 197 20.93 5.34 -31.62
C LEU A 197 20.93 4.34 -32.77
N LYS A 198 21.38 3.11 -32.52
CA LYS A 198 21.56 2.06 -33.53
C LYS A 198 20.55 0.92 -33.41
N CYS A 199 19.34 1.23 -32.93
CA CYS A 199 18.27 0.24 -32.86
C CYS A 199 17.85 -0.23 -34.26
N LEU A 200 17.56 -1.53 -34.37
CA LEU A 200 16.84 -2.10 -35.51
C LEU A 200 15.36 -1.72 -35.43
N GLU A 201 14.69 -1.75 -36.58
CA GLU A 201 13.25 -1.53 -36.68
C GLU A 201 12.48 -2.47 -35.72
N PRO A 202 11.56 -1.94 -34.89
CA PRO A 202 10.84 -2.74 -33.92
C PRO A 202 9.89 -3.71 -34.61
N ARG A 203 9.88 -4.97 -34.15
CA ARG A 203 8.97 -6.03 -34.64
C ARG A 203 8.20 -6.73 -33.54
N SER A 204 8.54 -6.44 -32.29
CA SER A 204 7.93 -7.03 -31.12
C SER A 204 8.27 -6.22 -29.88
N VAL A 205 7.49 -6.45 -28.83
CA VAL A 205 7.74 -5.91 -27.49
C VAL A 205 8.99 -6.54 -26.90
N ARG A 206 9.84 -5.74 -26.22
CA ARG A 206 11.04 -6.25 -25.56
C ARG A 206 10.70 -7.30 -24.48
N SER A 207 11.53 -8.33 -24.38
CA SER A 207 11.38 -9.41 -23.39
C SER A 207 11.34 -8.89 -21.95
N VAL A 208 12.13 -7.87 -21.61
CA VAL A 208 12.12 -7.29 -20.25
C VAL A 208 10.76 -6.67 -19.90
N ILE A 209 10.04 -6.12 -20.88
CA ILE A 209 8.72 -5.52 -20.66
C ILE A 209 7.69 -6.62 -20.41
N LYS A 210 7.74 -7.72 -21.17
CA LYS A 210 6.92 -8.92 -20.89
C LYS A 210 7.22 -9.48 -19.51
N ARG A 211 8.50 -9.54 -19.13
CA ARG A 211 8.95 -9.98 -17.81
C ARG A 211 8.39 -9.11 -16.68
N VAL A 212 8.33 -7.79 -16.86
CA VAL A 212 7.71 -6.89 -15.86
C VAL A 212 6.23 -7.23 -15.65
N ILE A 213 5.48 -7.55 -16.72
CA ILE A 213 4.08 -7.96 -16.59
C ILE A 213 3.96 -9.33 -15.90
N GLU A 214 4.86 -10.28 -16.19
CA GLU A 214 4.92 -11.58 -15.48
C GLU A 214 5.19 -11.40 -13.98
N ASP A 215 6.17 -10.56 -13.61
CA ASP A 215 6.49 -10.29 -12.21
C ASP A 215 5.33 -9.57 -11.49
N LEU A 216 4.64 -8.64 -12.16
CA LEU A 216 3.43 -7.98 -11.62
C LEU A 216 2.26 -8.95 -11.43
N ASN A 217 2.05 -9.90 -12.35
CA ASN A 217 1.04 -10.96 -12.19
C ASN A 217 1.36 -11.86 -10.99
N ALA A 218 2.63 -12.22 -10.79
CA ALA A 218 3.05 -13.01 -9.64
C ALA A 218 2.83 -12.23 -8.32
N LEU A 219 3.07 -10.92 -8.33
CA LEU A 219 2.79 -10.04 -7.19
C LEU A 219 1.29 -9.91 -6.93
N ASP A 220 0.46 -9.73 -7.95
CA ASP A 220 -1.00 -9.67 -7.83
C ASP A 220 -1.56 -10.95 -7.19
N GLN A 221 -1.10 -12.12 -7.64
CA GLN A 221 -1.47 -13.41 -7.04
C GLN A 221 -1.06 -13.51 -5.56
N GLN A 222 0.12 -13.02 -5.18
CA GLN A 222 0.58 -13.04 -3.79
C GLN A 222 -0.22 -12.07 -2.91
N ILE A 223 -0.48 -10.85 -3.39
CA ILE A 223 -1.20 -9.82 -2.64
C ILE A 223 -2.67 -10.21 -2.47
N SER A 224 -3.28 -10.74 -3.52
CA SER A 224 -4.69 -11.16 -3.54
C SER A 224 -5.00 -12.35 -2.62
N GLN A 225 -3.98 -13.13 -2.21
CA GLN A 225 -4.15 -14.16 -1.17
C GLN A 225 -4.40 -13.57 0.22
N LEU A 226 -3.96 -12.33 0.48
CA LEU A 226 -3.96 -11.75 1.83
C LEU A 226 -4.87 -10.54 1.97
N LEU A 227 -4.92 -9.70 0.95
CA LEU A 227 -5.67 -8.44 0.96
C LEU A 227 -6.88 -8.53 0.03
N PRO A 228 -8.01 -7.88 0.41
CA PRO A 228 -9.20 -7.91 -0.43
C PRO A 228 -8.91 -7.29 -1.80
N LEU A 229 -9.40 -7.95 -2.84
CA LEU A 229 -9.63 -7.38 -4.15
C LEU A 229 -10.79 -6.38 -4.03
N SER A 230 -10.64 -5.16 -4.53
CA SER A 230 -11.80 -4.27 -4.64
C SER A 230 -12.87 -4.95 -5.51
N ALA A 231 -14.13 -4.79 -5.13
CA ALA A 231 -15.29 -5.51 -5.68
C ALA A 231 -15.49 -5.42 -7.21
N ARG A 232 -14.71 -4.60 -7.92
CA ARG A 232 -14.87 -4.31 -9.35
C ARG A 232 -14.18 -5.32 -10.28
N ASN A 233 -13.37 -6.24 -9.75
CA ASN A 233 -12.62 -7.22 -10.56
C ASN A 233 -13.30 -8.58 -10.78
N LYS A 234 -14.44 -8.87 -10.12
CA LYS A 234 -15.10 -10.18 -10.24
C LYS A 234 -15.76 -10.43 -11.60
N ASP A 235 -16.16 -9.38 -12.31
CA ASP A 235 -16.87 -9.47 -13.61
C ASP A 235 -15.95 -9.31 -14.84
N ARG A 236 -14.64 -9.13 -14.63
CA ARG A 236 -13.68 -8.78 -15.71
C ARG A 236 -13.00 -9.99 -16.37
N GLY A 237 -13.23 -11.20 -15.86
CA GLY A 237 -12.64 -12.46 -16.34
C GLY A 237 -13.34 -13.09 -17.56
N SER A 238 -14.51 -12.58 -17.95
CA SER A 238 -15.28 -13.08 -19.08
C SER A 238 -15.83 -11.92 -19.90
N GLU A 239 -15.03 -11.33 -20.78
CA GLU A 239 -15.55 -10.72 -22.00
C GLU A 239 -14.45 -10.52 -23.04
N SER A 240 -14.45 -11.40 -24.03
CA SER A 240 -13.84 -11.12 -25.32
C SER A 240 -14.55 -9.92 -25.96
N ARG A 241 -13.76 -8.97 -26.48
CA ARG A 241 -14.14 -7.90 -27.45
C ARG A 241 -14.71 -6.59 -26.89
N SER A 242 -13.91 -5.83 -26.14
CA SER A 242 -14.07 -4.36 -26.13
C SER A 242 -12.72 -3.62 -26.14
N ALA A 243 -11.90 -3.88 -27.15
CA ALA A 243 -10.65 -3.17 -27.41
C ALA A 243 -10.84 -1.84 -28.18
N ARG A 244 -12.05 -1.22 -28.17
CA ARG A 244 -12.39 -0.16 -29.15
C ARG A 244 -12.97 1.16 -28.62
N SER A 245 -13.25 1.35 -27.34
CA SER A 245 -13.77 2.65 -26.88
C SER A 245 -13.15 3.08 -25.55
N GLY A 246 -12.01 3.76 -25.61
CA GLY A 246 -11.43 4.43 -24.44
C GLY A 246 -9.92 4.68 -24.50
N PHE A 247 -9.22 4.04 -25.43
CA PHE A 247 -7.77 4.12 -25.49
C PHE A 247 -7.32 5.54 -25.90
N SER A 248 -6.78 6.31 -24.95
CA SER A 248 -6.08 7.56 -25.24
C SER A 248 -4.85 7.25 -26.10
N SER A 249 -4.79 7.81 -27.31
CA SER A 249 -3.61 7.72 -28.19
C SER A 249 -2.38 8.15 -27.39
N LEU A 250 -1.32 7.32 -27.32
CA LEU A 250 -0.03 7.65 -26.67
C LEU A 250 0.77 8.62 -27.55
N ARG A 251 0.07 9.40 -28.37
CA ARG A 251 0.67 10.53 -29.04
C ARG A 251 0.81 11.60 -27.98
N PRO A 252 2.04 12.08 -27.71
CA PRO A 252 2.18 13.35 -27.01
C PRO A 252 1.31 14.34 -27.77
N SER A 253 0.35 14.97 -27.09
CA SER A 253 -0.54 15.95 -27.71
C SER A 253 0.26 17.24 -27.99
N GLY A 254 1.14 17.15 -28.98
CA GLY A 254 1.91 18.20 -29.60
C GLY A 254 1.58 18.15 -31.09
N SER A 255 0.45 18.76 -31.43
CA SER A 255 0.19 19.41 -32.73
C SER A 255 0.86 18.80 -33.98
N ALA A 256 0.25 17.76 -34.54
CA ALA A 256 0.51 17.32 -35.93
C ALA A 256 -0.78 17.30 -36.78
N HIS A 257 -1.78 18.11 -36.43
CA HIS A 257 -3.08 18.12 -37.12
C HIS A 257 -3.55 19.50 -37.58
N PHE A 258 -2.63 20.45 -37.80
CA PHE A 258 -2.97 21.78 -38.37
C PHE A 258 -2.40 22.02 -39.77
N LEU A 259 -1.66 21.10 -40.37
CA LEU A 259 -1.11 21.30 -41.72
C LEU A 259 -2.08 20.96 -42.86
N GLU A 260 -3.31 20.51 -42.58
CA GLU A 260 -4.22 20.04 -43.64
C GLU A 260 -5.62 20.69 -43.63
N ALA A 261 -5.76 21.88 -43.06
CA ALA A 261 -7.01 22.63 -43.16
C ALA A 261 -6.80 24.14 -43.28
N ARG A 262 -6.60 24.63 -44.52
CA ARG A 262 -7.29 25.78 -45.14
C ARG A 262 -6.46 26.42 -46.25
N SER A 263 -6.63 25.91 -47.45
CA SER A 263 -6.90 26.81 -48.57
C SER A 263 -8.24 27.49 -48.30
N ARG A 264 -8.23 28.75 -47.84
CA ARG A 264 -9.25 29.80 -48.08
C ARG A 264 -8.96 31.03 -47.21
N THR A 265 -8.58 32.09 -47.91
CA THR A 265 -8.53 33.50 -47.49
C THR A 265 -9.86 34.00 -46.94
N HIS A 266 -9.85 34.67 -45.76
CA HIS A 266 -10.36 36.04 -45.56
C HIS A 266 -10.35 36.49 -44.09
N SER A 267 -9.67 37.62 -43.87
CA SER A 267 -9.89 38.76 -42.94
C SER A 267 -10.35 38.61 -41.47
N SER A 268 -9.55 39.29 -40.64
CA SER A 268 -9.86 40.22 -39.54
C SER A 268 -10.31 39.72 -38.17
N GLY A 269 -9.41 39.90 -37.20
CA GLY A 269 -9.70 40.69 -35.99
C GLY A 269 -10.18 39.94 -34.76
N ALA A 270 -9.25 39.44 -33.93
CA ALA A 270 -9.32 39.48 -32.47
C ALA A 270 -8.01 38.93 -31.89
N SER A 271 -7.31 39.77 -31.13
CA SER A 271 -6.16 39.41 -30.32
C SER A 271 -6.57 38.48 -29.19
N THR A 272 -6.30 37.20 -29.33
CA THR A 272 -6.01 36.33 -28.17
C THR A 272 -4.55 35.97 -28.28
N ALA A 273 -3.76 36.35 -27.28
CA ALA A 273 -2.38 35.93 -27.16
C ALA A 273 -2.33 34.40 -27.32
N GLU A 274 -1.79 33.92 -28.43
CA GLU A 274 -1.49 32.52 -28.64
C GLU A 274 -0.48 32.13 -27.55
N LEU A 275 -1.00 31.59 -26.45
CA LEU A 275 -0.18 30.87 -25.49
C LEU A 275 0.52 29.77 -26.27
N ASP A 276 1.85 29.88 -26.37
CA ASP A 276 2.70 28.94 -27.08
C ASP A 276 2.27 27.50 -26.68
N PRO A 277 1.86 26.64 -27.62
CA PRO A 277 1.43 25.28 -27.31
C PRO A 277 2.50 24.49 -26.53
N ALA A 278 3.78 24.86 -26.68
CA ALA A 278 4.87 24.34 -25.85
C ALA A 278 4.75 24.78 -24.39
N LEU A 279 4.41 26.05 -24.15
CA LEU A 279 4.21 26.64 -22.83
C LEU A 279 2.92 26.10 -22.18
N ALA A 280 1.84 25.92 -22.93
CA ALA A 280 0.61 25.28 -22.43
C ALA A 280 0.83 23.83 -21.99
N THR A 281 1.68 23.09 -22.72
CA THR A 281 2.09 21.73 -22.36
C THR A 281 3.00 21.73 -21.12
N GLN A 282 3.94 22.68 -21.02
CA GLN A 282 4.77 22.87 -19.83
C GLN A 282 3.95 23.27 -18.59
N LEU A 283 2.93 24.13 -18.74
CA LEU A 283 2.04 24.54 -17.65
C LEU A 283 1.18 23.38 -17.17
N ARG A 284 0.57 22.60 -18.07
CA ARG A 284 -0.15 21.36 -17.68
C ARG A 284 0.78 20.43 -16.90
N ARG A 285 2.02 20.28 -17.36
CA ARG A 285 3.02 19.46 -16.67
C ARG A 285 3.36 20.00 -15.28
N LEU A 286 3.51 21.31 -15.08
CA LEU A 286 3.75 21.89 -13.74
C LEU A 286 2.63 21.55 -12.75
N PHE A 287 1.39 21.40 -13.23
CA PHE A 287 0.24 20.99 -12.42
C PHE A 287 0.09 19.46 -12.29
N THR A 288 0.58 18.67 -13.24
CA THR A 288 0.61 17.18 -13.19
C THR A 288 1.84 16.62 -12.47
N GLN A 289 2.92 17.40 -12.33
CA GLN A 289 4.21 16.99 -11.74
C GLN A 289 4.15 16.63 -10.24
N ARG A 290 2.99 16.80 -9.59
CA ARG A 290 2.75 16.36 -8.20
C ARG A 290 2.11 14.98 -8.09
N VAL A 291 2.51 14.01 -8.93
CA VAL A 291 2.17 12.62 -8.62
C VAL A 291 3.10 12.13 -7.52
N ASP A 292 2.69 12.36 -6.27
CA ASP A 292 3.39 11.85 -5.10
C ASP A 292 3.59 10.34 -5.23
N ILE A 293 4.84 9.91 -5.27
CA ILE A 293 5.20 8.48 -5.35
C ILE A 293 4.76 7.75 -4.07
N PHE A 294 4.66 8.50 -2.97
CA PHE A 294 4.51 8.00 -1.61
C PHE A 294 3.22 8.49 -0.95
N THR A 295 2.11 8.47 -1.68
CA THR A 295 0.78 8.65 -1.07
C THR A 295 0.47 7.50 -0.12
N THR A 296 -0.43 7.72 0.84
CA THR A 296 -0.92 6.68 1.74
C THR A 296 -1.46 5.51 0.91
N VAL A 297 -0.84 4.34 1.08
CA VAL A 297 -1.25 3.11 0.40
C VAL A 297 -2.42 2.53 1.19
N GLU A 298 -3.60 2.49 0.58
CA GLU A 298 -4.72 1.74 1.13
C GLU A 298 -4.39 0.24 1.17
N PRO A 299 -4.87 -0.51 2.20
CA PRO A 299 -4.58 -1.93 2.36
C PRO A 299 -5.42 -2.82 1.42
N ASN A 300 -5.32 -2.57 0.13
CA ASN A 300 -5.95 -3.34 -0.94
C ASN A 300 -4.95 -3.64 -2.06
N CYS A 301 -5.28 -4.62 -2.91
CA CYS A 301 -4.37 -5.09 -3.94
C CYS A 301 -3.99 -3.99 -4.95
N GLU A 302 -5.00 -3.25 -5.43
CA GLU A 302 -4.86 -2.26 -6.49
C GLU A 302 -3.97 -1.08 -6.07
N SER A 303 -4.11 -0.61 -4.83
CA SER A 303 -3.29 0.48 -4.27
C SER A 303 -1.82 0.07 -4.16
N LEU A 304 -1.55 -1.16 -3.72
CA LEU A 304 -0.19 -1.69 -3.64
C LEU A 304 0.45 -1.87 -5.02
N LEU A 305 -0.26 -2.50 -5.95
CA LEU A 305 0.20 -2.69 -7.32
C LEU A 305 0.41 -1.34 -8.02
N LEU A 306 -0.50 -0.38 -7.84
CA LEU A 306 -0.34 0.98 -8.36
C LEU A 306 0.92 1.65 -7.80
N GLY A 307 1.21 1.47 -6.50
CA GLY A 307 2.45 1.96 -5.89
C GLY A 307 3.72 1.36 -6.54
N ILE A 308 3.74 0.05 -6.73
CA ILE A 308 4.83 -0.69 -7.38
C ILE A 308 5.03 -0.21 -8.83
N ILE A 309 3.94 -0.14 -9.60
CA ILE A 309 3.93 0.32 -11.00
C ILE A 309 4.41 1.78 -11.10
N LYS A 310 3.96 2.67 -10.21
CA LYS A 310 4.39 4.08 -10.17
C LYS A 310 5.90 4.21 -9.98
N ILE A 311 6.51 3.41 -9.10
CA ILE A 311 7.96 3.40 -8.89
C ILE A 311 8.69 2.96 -10.17
N GLY A 312 8.22 1.88 -10.80
CA GLY A 312 8.76 1.37 -12.06
C GLY A 312 8.67 2.38 -13.20
N LEU A 313 7.49 2.91 -13.49
CA LEU A 313 7.26 3.85 -14.59
C LEU A 313 8.01 5.17 -14.40
N LYS A 314 8.01 5.74 -13.19
CA LYS A 314 8.81 6.96 -12.94
C LYS A 314 10.30 6.71 -13.08
N THR A 315 10.78 5.54 -12.67
CA THR A 315 12.18 5.17 -12.91
C THR A 315 12.46 5.06 -14.41
N LEU A 316 11.55 4.46 -15.19
CA LEU A 316 11.68 4.37 -16.64
C LEU A 316 11.76 5.76 -17.29
N VAL A 317 10.87 6.69 -16.92
CA VAL A 317 10.92 8.10 -17.38
C VAL A 317 12.32 8.69 -17.15
N GLU A 318 12.86 8.54 -15.94
CA GLU A 318 14.16 9.11 -15.61
C GLU A 318 15.31 8.41 -16.37
N CYS A 319 15.25 7.08 -16.54
CA CYS A 319 16.27 6.34 -17.25
C CYS A 319 16.31 6.74 -18.73
N VAL A 320 15.15 6.89 -19.40
CA VAL A 320 15.11 7.30 -20.80
C VAL A 320 15.53 8.77 -20.97
N ARG A 321 15.26 9.64 -20.00
CA ARG A 321 15.69 11.05 -20.03
C ARG A 321 17.22 11.22 -20.15
N LEU A 322 17.97 10.23 -19.67
CA LEU A 322 19.44 10.22 -19.67
C LEU A 322 20.05 9.62 -20.94
N GLN A 323 19.24 9.05 -21.84
CA GLN A 323 19.70 8.43 -23.07
C GLN A 323 19.57 9.38 -24.27
N THR A 324 20.10 8.96 -25.41
CA THR A 324 19.90 9.62 -26.72
C THR A 324 19.36 8.59 -27.70
N PHE A 325 18.31 8.93 -28.44
CA PHE A 325 17.57 7.99 -29.28
C PHE A 325 17.69 8.31 -30.77
N GLY A 326 17.73 7.24 -31.58
CA GLY A 326 17.40 7.32 -33.00
C GLY A 326 15.93 6.98 -33.24
N LYS A 327 15.48 7.12 -34.50
CA LYS A 327 14.10 6.82 -34.93
C LYS A 327 13.59 5.47 -34.40
N PHE A 328 14.31 4.38 -34.66
CA PHE A 328 13.86 3.04 -34.26
C PHE A 328 13.93 2.80 -32.75
N GLY A 329 14.80 3.53 -32.03
CA GLY A 329 14.83 3.52 -30.57
C GLY A 329 13.57 4.14 -29.98
N LEU A 330 13.14 5.30 -30.51
CA LEU A 330 11.87 5.94 -30.16
C LEU A 330 10.69 5.01 -30.43
N GLN A 331 10.62 4.44 -31.65
CA GLN A 331 9.52 3.57 -32.04
C GLN A 331 9.44 2.29 -31.19
N GLN A 332 10.59 1.72 -30.79
CA GLN A 332 10.59 0.58 -29.88
C GLN A 332 10.01 0.94 -28.51
N ILE A 333 10.36 2.11 -27.94
CA ILE A 333 9.77 2.56 -26.67
C ILE A 333 8.27 2.80 -26.82
N GLN A 334 7.80 3.28 -27.98
CA GLN A 334 6.36 3.37 -28.24
C GLN A 334 5.69 1.99 -28.19
N VAL A 335 6.23 0.96 -28.87
CA VAL A 335 5.71 -0.42 -28.81
C VAL A 335 5.63 -0.90 -27.36
N ASP A 336 6.70 -0.71 -26.60
CA ASP A 336 6.76 -1.14 -25.21
C ASP A 336 5.74 -0.43 -24.32
N CYS A 337 5.59 0.89 -24.47
CA CYS A 337 4.62 1.67 -23.69
C CYS A 337 3.17 1.29 -24.05
N ARG A 338 2.89 1.00 -25.33
CA ARG A 338 1.57 0.50 -25.74
C ARG A 338 1.27 -0.85 -25.12
N TYR A 339 2.24 -1.76 -25.13
CA TYR A 339 2.08 -3.06 -24.47
C TYR A 339 1.83 -2.91 -22.97
N LEU A 340 2.63 -2.08 -22.28
CA LEU A 340 2.42 -1.78 -20.87
C LEU A 340 1.01 -1.21 -20.63
N GLN A 341 0.53 -0.28 -21.44
CA GLN A 341 -0.80 0.28 -21.28
C GLN A 341 -1.91 -0.78 -21.40
N ILE A 342 -1.79 -1.70 -22.37
CA ILE A 342 -2.73 -2.80 -22.60
C ILE A 342 -2.76 -3.80 -21.43
N HIS A 343 -1.67 -3.96 -20.69
CA HIS A 343 -1.60 -4.94 -19.61
C HIS A 343 -1.74 -4.32 -18.21
N LEU A 344 -1.31 -3.08 -18.01
CA LEU A 344 -1.27 -2.47 -16.67
C LEU A 344 -2.66 -2.08 -16.14
N TRP A 345 -3.65 -1.84 -17.02
CA TRP A 345 -4.99 -1.44 -16.59
C TRP A 345 -5.71 -2.52 -15.76
N HIS A 346 -5.30 -3.79 -15.88
CA HIS A 346 -5.87 -4.88 -15.08
C HIS A 346 -5.50 -4.79 -13.59
N PHE A 347 -4.38 -4.17 -13.27
CA PHE A 347 -3.84 -4.11 -11.90
C PHE A 347 -4.32 -2.88 -11.11
N VAL A 348 -4.89 -1.86 -11.77
CA VAL A 348 -5.16 -0.56 -11.15
C VAL A 348 -6.51 0.02 -11.56
N ASN A 349 -7.09 0.85 -10.70
CA ASN A 349 -8.35 1.55 -11.01
C ASN A 349 -8.16 2.83 -11.82
N ASP A 350 -7.02 3.50 -11.64
CA ASP A 350 -6.74 4.79 -12.28
C ASP A 350 -5.98 4.60 -13.59
N GLU A 351 -6.70 4.15 -14.63
CA GLU A 351 -6.16 3.98 -15.99
C GLU A 351 -5.60 5.29 -16.55
N LYS A 352 -6.23 6.42 -16.22
CA LYS A 352 -5.78 7.75 -16.68
C LYS A 352 -4.40 8.08 -16.13
N LEU A 353 -4.14 7.80 -14.86
CA LEU A 353 -2.82 7.99 -14.25
C LEU A 353 -1.74 7.13 -14.94
N ILE A 354 -2.05 5.87 -15.27
CA ILE A 354 -1.11 5.02 -16.01
C ILE A 354 -0.85 5.57 -17.41
N GLY A 355 -1.92 5.97 -18.13
CA GLY A 355 -1.80 6.62 -19.43
C GLY A 355 -0.90 7.85 -19.38
N MET A 356 -1.13 8.76 -18.44
CA MET A 356 -0.30 9.96 -18.25
C MET A 356 1.17 9.62 -17.97
N LEU A 357 1.46 8.62 -17.13
CA LEU A 357 2.84 8.22 -16.84
C LEU A 357 3.54 7.60 -18.06
N LEU A 358 2.82 6.85 -18.90
CA LEU A 358 3.36 6.28 -20.12
C LEU A 358 3.56 7.35 -21.21
N ASP A 359 2.64 8.32 -21.30
CA ASP A 359 2.81 9.50 -22.15
C ASP A 359 4.05 10.30 -21.76
N ASP A 360 4.31 10.46 -20.46
CA ASP A 360 5.54 11.11 -19.95
C ASP A 360 6.82 10.35 -20.36
N VAL A 361 6.79 9.01 -20.41
CA VAL A 361 7.91 8.20 -20.92
C VAL A 361 8.14 8.51 -22.40
N VAL A 362 7.12 8.36 -23.24
CA VAL A 362 7.23 8.57 -24.70
C VAL A 362 7.65 10.01 -24.99
N TYR A 363 7.07 10.99 -24.30
CA TYR A 363 7.44 12.39 -24.41
C TYR A 363 8.91 12.62 -24.07
N SER A 364 9.40 12.03 -22.97
CA SER A 364 10.81 12.13 -22.59
C SER A 364 11.73 11.54 -23.67
N VAL A 365 11.32 10.46 -24.34
CA VAL A 365 12.09 9.86 -25.45
C VAL A 365 12.09 10.77 -26.68
N VAL A 366 10.95 11.37 -27.03
CA VAL A 366 10.86 12.33 -28.15
C VAL A 366 11.83 13.50 -27.95
N GLN A 367 11.90 14.05 -26.73
CA GLN A 367 12.84 15.14 -26.40
C GLN A 367 14.32 14.77 -26.52
N ARG A 368 14.64 13.47 -26.48
CA ARG A 368 16.01 12.94 -26.52
C ARG A 368 16.35 12.31 -27.87
N CYS A 369 15.44 12.36 -28.84
CA CYS A 369 15.61 11.75 -30.16
C CYS A 369 16.23 12.75 -31.14
N VAL A 370 17.23 12.31 -31.92
CA VAL A 370 17.97 13.17 -32.88
C VAL A 370 17.06 13.61 -34.04
N GLU A 371 16.10 12.77 -34.45
CA GLU A 371 15.05 13.08 -35.43
C GLU A 371 13.78 12.30 -35.07
N PRO A 372 12.84 12.90 -34.30
CA PRO A 372 11.69 12.16 -33.79
C PRO A 372 10.68 11.86 -34.91
N GLN A 373 10.53 10.58 -35.23
CA GLN A 373 9.45 10.09 -36.09
C GLN A 373 8.64 9.02 -35.35
N LEU A 374 7.44 9.41 -34.92
CA LEU A 374 6.52 8.51 -34.25
C LEU A 374 5.99 7.45 -35.23
N MET A 375 5.83 6.23 -34.74
CA MET A 375 5.13 5.17 -35.43
C MET A 375 3.61 5.37 -35.36
N GLU A 376 2.90 4.89 -36.39
CA GLU A 376 1.44 4.91 -36.42
C GLU A 376 0.83 3.93 -35.39
N ASP A 377 -0.31 4.32 -34.82
CA ASP A 377 -0.97 3.54 -33.76
C ASP A 377 -1.43 2.16 -34.27
N SER A 378 -1.83 2.06 -35.55
CA SER A 378 -2.23 0.81 -36.24
C SER A 378 -1.08 -0.21 -36.33
N VAL A 379 0.11 0.27 -36.68
CA VAL A 379 1.31 -0.56 -36.82
C VAL A 379 1.81 -1.01 -35.45
N SER A 380 1.75 -0.12 -34.45
CA SER A 380 2.16 -0.43 -33.07
C SER A 380 1.35 -1.57 -32.45
N ILE A 381 0.05 -1.65 -32.73
CA ILE A 381 -0.85 -2.71 -32.23
C ILE A 381 -0.53 -4.06 -32.89
N THR A 382 0.01 -4.07 -34.11
CA THR A 382 0.31 -5.31 -34.84
C THR A 382 1.53 -6.05 -34.24
N PHE A 383 2.39 -5.34 -33.51
CA PHE A 383 3.60 -5.90 -32.88
C PHE A 383 3.39 -6.39 -31.44
N ILE A 384 2.17 -6.26 -30.93
CA ILE A 384 1.73 -6.68 -29.60
C ILE A 384 0.96 -7.98 -29.75
#